data_AF-A0A6A5VZU9-F1
#
_entry.id   AF-A0A6A5VZU9-F1
#
_cell.length_a   1.000
_cell.length_b   1.000
_cell.length_c   1.000
_cell.angle_alpha   90.00
_cell.angle_beta   90.00
_cell.angle_gamma   90.00
#
_symmetry.space_group_name_H-M   'P 1'
#
loop_
_entity.id
_entity.type
_entity.pdbx_description
1 polymer ?
#
loop_
_entity_poly.entity_id
_entity_poly.type
_entity_poly.pdbx_seq_one_letter_code
_entity_poly.pdbx_strand_id
1 'polypeptide(L)'
;NSRAGCTNSECNKAKVKIQKGELRFATQITVQEHTSWKYRHWGCVTPEVIQNWKEENEGDPELIDGYDELSAESKEKVDYALKNGHVHDDDWKGVSAVNKPRNHAS
;
A
#
# COMPACT_ATOMS: atom_id res chain seq x y z
N ASN A 1 -11.04 -15.11 13.77
CA ASN A 1 -10.76 -13.91 12.96
C ASN A 1 -9.60 -14.22 12.02
N SER A 2 -9.88 -14.41 10.73
CA SER A 2 -8.90 -14.85 9.75
C SER A 2 -8.08 -13.66 9.26
N ARG A 3 -6.77 -13.68 9.52
CA ARG A 3 -5.84 -12.64 9.08
C ARG A 3 -5.71 -12.65 7.55
N ALA A 4 -5.82 -11.48 6.92
CA ALA A 4 -5.62 -11.34 5.48
C ALA A 4 -4.20 -11.73 5.07
N GLY A 5 -4.03 -12.37 3.91
CA GLY A 5 -2.71 -12.64 3.34
C GLY A 5 -2.23 -11.47 2.48
N CYS A 6 -0.94 -11.18 2.53
CA CYS A 6 -0.35 -10.20 1.62
C CYS A 6 -0.29 -10.78 0.19
N THR A 7 -0.63 -9.94 -0.80
CA THR A 7 -0.68 -10.31 -2.22
C THR A 7 0.62 -9.99 -2.96
N ASN A 8 1.58 -9.34 -2.31
CA ASN A 8 2.93 -9.23 -2.87
C ASN A 8 3.54 -10.63 -3.02
N SER A 9 4.21 -10.88 -4.15
CA SER A 9 4.60 -12.22 -4.61
C SER A 9 5.39 -13.03 -3.58
N GLU A 10 6.38 -12.43 -2.91
CA GLU A 10 7.19 -13.13 -1.90
C GLU A 10 6.37 -13.46 -0.64
N CYS A 11 5.65 -12.47 -0.09
CA CYS A 11 4.80 -12.69 1.08
C CYS A 11 3.66 -13.67 0.79
N ASN A 12 3.11 -13.65 -0.43
CA ASN A 12 2.05 -14.55 -0.85
C ASN A 12 2.56 -16.00 -0.92
N LYS A 13 3.72 -16.23 -1.57
CA LYS A 13 4.39 -17.54 -1.62
C LYS A 13 4.72 -18.06 -0.23
N ALA A 14 5.25 -17.19 0.63
CA ALA A 14 5.56 -17.51 2.03
C ALA A 14 4.31 -17.54 2.94
N LYS A 15 3.11 -17.28 2.41
CA LYS A 15 1.83 -17.26 3.13
C LYS A 15 1.84 -16.34 4.36
N VAL A 16 2.61 -15.26 4.32
CA VAL A 16 2.74 -14.29 5.40
C VAL A 16 1.40 -13.55 5.58
N LYS A 17 0.91 -13.56 6.82
CA LYS A 17 -0.35 -12.93 7.21
C LYS A 17 -0.11 -11.51 7.72
N ILE A 18 -1.06 -10.63 7.46
CA ILE A 18 -1.14 -9.28 8.00
C ILE A 18 -1.77 -9.39 9.40
N GLN A 19 -1.09 -8.91 10.43
CA GLN A 19 -1.57 -9.06 11.81
C GLN A 19 -2.73 -8.10 12.11
N LYS A 20 -3.52 -8.42 13.14
CA LYS A 20 -4.59 -7.52 13.59
C LYS A 20 -3.95 -6.22 14.11
N GLY A 21 -4.44 -5.08 13.65
CA GLY A 21 -3.90 -3.76 14.02
C GLY A 21 -2.68 -3.32 13.20
N GLU A 22 -2.18 -4.14 12.27
CA GLU A 22 -1.12 -3.74 11.35
C GLU A 22 -1.70 -2.90 10.20
N LEU A 23 -1.05 -1.76 9.91
CA LEU A 23 -1.38 -0.93 8.76
C LEU A 23 -1.23 -1.74 7.46
N ARG A 24 -2.23 -1.64 6.59
CA ARG A 24 -2.29 -2.38 5.33
C ARG A 24 -2.86 -1.52 4.22
N PHE A 25 -2.42 -1.80 3.00
CA PHE A 25 -3.00 -1.20 1.80
C PHE A 25 -3.92 -2.22 1.13
N ALA A 26 -5.09 -1.76 0.66
CA ALA A 26 -6.07 -2.59 -0.02
C ALA A 26 -6.36 -2.01 -1.41
N THR A 27 -6.34 -2.88 -2.42
CA THR A 27 -6.79 -2.55 -3.78
C THR A 27 -8.10 -3.28 -4.04
N GLN A 28 -9.14 -2.53 -4.39
CA GLN A 28 -10.39 -3.11 -4.86
C GLN A 28 -10.17 -3.66 -6.28
N ILE A 29 -10.62 -4.89 -6.52
CA ILE A 29 -10.55 -5.52 -7.84
C ILE A 29 -11.91 -6.13 -8.20
N THR A 30 -12.34 -5.93 -9.44
CA THR A 30 -13.58 -6.51 -9.97
C THR A 30 -13.25 -7.50 -11.08
N VAL A 31 -13.70 -8.74 -10.94
CA VAL A 31 -13.50 -9.80 -11.94
C VAL A 31 -14.84 -10.48 -12.18
N GLN A 32 -15.32 -10.47 -13.44
CA GLN A 32 -16.61 -11.09 -13.83
C GLN A 32 -17.73 -10.71 -12.85
N GLU A 33 -17.94 -9.41 -12.64
CA GLU A 33 -18.95 -8.84 -11.72
C GLU A 33 -18.73 -9.10 -10.22
N HIS A 34 -17.69 -9.86 -9.85
CA HIS A 34 -17.33 -10.08 -8.46
C HIS A 34 -16.27 -9.10 -7.99
N THR A 35 -16.65 -8.22 -7.08
CA THR A 35 -15.75 -7.32 -6.37
C THR A 35 -15.07 -8.04 -5.21
N SER A 36 -13.74 -7.94 -5.14
CA SER A 36 -12.92 -8.46 -4.05
C SER A 36 -11.78 -7.50 -3.72
N TRP A 37 -11.03 -7.81 -2.66
CA TRP A 37 -9.95 -6.95 -2.18
C TRP A 37 -8.61 -7.70 -2.19
N LYS A 38 -7.58 -7.07 -2.73
CA LYS A 38 -6.19 -7.51 -2.60
C LYS A 38 -5.51 -6.69 -1.52
N TYR A 39 -4.95 -7.36 -0.53
CA TYR A 39 -4.27 -6.71 0.60
C TYR A 39 -2.75 -6.80 0.45
N ARG A 40 -2.04 -5.78 0.90
CA ARG A 40 -0.57 -5.78 1.07
C ARG A 40 -0.22 -5.28 2.47
N HIS A 41 0.86 -5.80 3.05
CA HIS A 41 1.51 -5.10 4.17
C HIS A 41 1.89 -3.69 3.72
N TRP A 42 1.87 -2.71 4.63
CA TRP A 42 2.30 -1.35 4.31
C TRP A 42 3.71 -1.32 3.69
N GLY A 43 4.68 -2.01 4.29
CA GLY A 43 6.03 -2.16 3.77
C GLY A 43 6.19 -2.92 2.44
N CYS A 44 5.11 -3.48 1.90
CA CYS A 44 5.08 -4.17 0.62
C CYS A 44 4.42 -3.33 -0.49
N VAL A 45 4.05 -2.08 -0.22
CA VAL A 45 3.50 -1.15 -1.19
C VAL A 45 4.66 -0.53 -1.99
N THR A 46 4.67 -0.74 -3.31
CA THR A 46 5.76 -0.33 -4.19
C THR A 46 5.60 1.13 -4.62
N PRO A 47 6.68 1.81 -5.06
CA PRO A 47 6.58 3.17 -5.59
C PRO A 47 5.57 3.32 -6.72
N GLU A 48 5.47 2.33 -7.62
CA GLU A 48 4.47 2.30 -8.70
C GLU A 48 3.03 2.30 -8.16
N VAL A 49 2.76 1.55 -7.09
CA VAL A 49 1.43 1.57 -6.47
C VAL A 49 1.16 2.90 -5.79
N ILE A 50 2.16 3.50 -5.13
CA ILE A 50 2.01 4.84 -4.54
C ILE A 50 1.75 5.89 -5.62
N GLN A 51 2.40 5.82 -6.79
CA GLN A 51 2.14 6.73 -7.90
C GLN A 51 0.71 6.60 -8.43
N ASN A 52 0.27 5.38 -8.75
CA ASN A 52 -1.10 5.15 -9.22
C ASN A 52 -2.13 5.61 -8.16
N TRP A 53 -1.88 5.31 -6.89
CA TRP A 53 -2.75 5.72 -5.79
C TRP A 53 -2.81 7.25 -5.64
N LYS A 54 -1.67 7.93 -5.81
CA LYS A 54 -1.62 9.39 -5.81
C LYS A 54 -2.41 9.98 -6.99
N GLU A 55 -2.30 9.41 -8.18
CA GLU A 55 -3.06 9.84 -9.36
C GLU A 55 -4.57 9.66 -9.17
N GLU A 56 -4.99 8.52 -8.61
CA GLU A 56 -6.40 8.22 -8.33
C GLU A 56 -7.05 9.18 -7.31
N ASN A 57 -6.25 9.73 -6.39
CA ASN A 57 -6.72 10.60 -5.31
C ASN A 57 -6.24 12.04 -5.46
N GLU A 58 -5.74 12.44 -6.64
CA GLU A 58 -5.21 13.78 -6.90
C GLU A 58 -4.11 14.24 -5.91
N GLY A 59 -3.48 13.28 -5.23
CA GLY A 59 -2.54 13.50 -4.14
C GLY A 59 -3.14 14.06 -2.84
N ASP A 60 -4.46 14.09 -2.71
CA ASP A 60 -5.17 14.50 -1.49
C ASP A 60 -5.48 13.29 -0.61
N PRO A 61 -4.90 13.18 0.60
CA PRO A 61 -5.19 12.11 1.53
C PRO A 61 -6.66 12.01 1.96
N GLU A 62 -7.40 13.12 1.95
CA GLU A 62 -8.82 13.14 2.37
C GLU A 62 -9.75 12.44 1.36
N LEU A 63 -9.29 12.21 0.11
CA LEU A 63 -10.03 11.45 -0.89
C LEU A 63 -9.85 9.92 -0.75
N ILE A 64 -8.94 9.49 0.12
CA ILE A 64 -8.59 8.09 0.31
C ILE A 64 -9.57 7.42 1.28
N ASP A 65 -10.20 6.34 0.83
CA ASP A 65 -11.10 5.52 1.65
C ASP A 65 -10.41 4.98 2.91
N GLY A 66 -11.00 5.26 4.07
CA GLY A 66 -10.53 4.85 5.40
C GLY A 66 -9.35 5.67 5.96
N TYR A 67 -8.92 6.76 5.31
CA TYR A 67 -7.86 7.62 5.84
C TYR A 67 -8.24 8.27 7.18
N ASP A 68 -9.48 8.76 7.30
CA ASP A 68 -9.98 9.42 8.51
C ASP A 68 -9.98 8.50 9.75
N GLU A 69 -10.17 7.19 9.54
CA GLU A 69 -10.15 6.14 10.56
C GLU A 69 -8.74 5.75 11.05
N LEU A 70 -7.68 6.21 10.38
CA LEU A 70 -6.30 5.89 10.73
C LEU A 70 -5.84 6.59 12.01
N SER A 71 -4.94 5.94 12.75
CA SER A 71 -4.18 6.58 13.83
C SER A 71 -3.27 7.68 13.28
N ALA A 72 -2.89 8.65 14.12
CA ALA A 72 -1.97 9.73 13.73
C ALA A 72 -0.65 9.19 13.12
N GLU A 73 -0.06 8.17 13.75
CA GLU A 73 1.15 7.50 13.22
C GLU A 73 0.94 6.90 11.82
N SER A 74 -0.25 6.32 11.57
CA SER A 74 -0.54 5.73 10.25
C SER A 74 -0.81 6.81 9.20
N LYS A 75 -1.44 7.93 9.58
CA LYS A 75 -1.61 9.09 8.70
C LYS A 75 -0.26 9.66 8.27
N GLU A 76 0.67 9.84 9.21
CA GLU A 76 2.02 10.32 8.90
C GLU A 76 2.74 9.43 7.87
N LYS A 77 2.58 8.11 7.96
CA LYS A 77 3.14 7.16 6.97
C LYS A 77 2.50 7.35 5.59
N VAL A 78 1.19 7.49 5.52
CA VAL A 78 0.45 7.71 4.27
C VAL A 78 0.86 9.03 3.63
N ASP A 79 0.87 10.11 4.41
CA ASP A 79 1.23 11.46 3.95
C ASP A 79 2.68 11.49 3.44
N TYR A 80 3.60 10.85 4.17
CA TYR A 80 4.98 10.69 3.73
C TYR A 80 5.03 9.98 2.37
N ALA A 81 4.29 8.88 2.21
CA ALA A 81 4.33 8.10 0.99
C ALA A 81 3.77 8.87 -0.21
N LEU A 82 2.62 9.54 -0.07
CA LEU A 82 2.02 10.36 -1.12
C LEU A 82 2.93 11.54 -1.52
N LYS A 83 3.63 12.13 -0.54
CA LYS A 83 4.58 13.21 -0.78
C LYS A 83 5.83 12.73 -1.53
N ASN A 84 6.44 11.62 -1.10
CA ASN A 84 7.74 11.16 -1.59
C ASN A 84 7.64 10.13 -2.75
N GLY A 85 6.45 9.59 -3.01
CA GLY A 85 6.22 8.58 -4.04
C GLY A 85 6.65 7.17 -3.64
N HIS A 86 6.93 6.92 -2.36
CA HIS A 86 7.32 5.62 -1.83
C HIS A 86 7.12 5.56 -0.31
N VAL A 87 6.94 4.37 0.26
CA VAL A 87 6.87 4.20 1.72
C VAL A 87 8.18 4.59 2.39
N HIS A 88 8.14 4.95 3.67
CA HIS A 88 9.36 5.26 4.42
C HIS A 88 10.35 4.08 4.37
N ASP A 89 11.65 4.36 4.27
CA ASP A 89 12.68 3.32 4.16
C ASP A 89 12.68 2.37 5.37
N ASP A 90 12.31 2.85 6.56
CA ASP A 90 12.16 2.03 7.77
C ASP A 90 10.95 1.08 7.74
N ASP A 91 9.92 1.40 6.96
CA ASP A 91 8.76 0.52 6.78
C ASP A 91 8.99 -0.48 5.63
N TRP A 92 9.93 -0.20 4.73
CA TRP A 92 10.15 -0.97 3.50
C TRP A 92 10.59 -2.41 3.78
N LYS A 93 9.86 -3.39 3.22
CA LYS A 93 10.12 -4.82 3.40
C LYS A 93 10.83 -5.48 2.21
N GLY A 94 11.34 -4.71 1.25
CA GLY A 94 12.37 -5.24 0.32
C GLY A 94 11.88 -6.11 -0.84
N VAL A 95 10.58 -6.26 -1.05
CA VAL A 95 10.09 -7.30 -1.95
C VAL A 95 10.09 -6.82 -3.42
N SER A 96 11.10 -7.27 -4.18
CA SER A 96 11.25 -7.23 -5.66
C SER A 96 11.51 -5.89 -6.38
N ALA A 97 11.46 -4.74 -5.71
CA ALA A 97 11.70 -3.43 -6.33
C ALA A 97 12.61 -2.52 -5.47
N VAL A 98 13.22 -1.50 -6.07
CA VAL A 98 13.87 -0.41 -5.33
C VAL A 98 12.75 0.42 -4.66
N ASN A 99 12.89 0.78 -3.38
CA ASN A 99 11.91 1.61 -2.65
C ASN A 99 11.86 3.08 -3.12
N LYS A 100 12.34 3.37 -4.32
CA LYS A 100 12.41 4.73 -4.85
C LYS A 100 11.77 4.74 -6.23
N PRO A 101 11.00 5.79 -6.57
CA PRO A 101 10.46 5.93 -7.91
C PRO A 101 11.62 5.88 -8.91
N ARG A 102 11.42 5.17 -10.03
CA ARG A 102 12.39 5.21 -11.12
C ARG A 102 12.29 6.60 -11.73
N ASN A 103 13.41 7.33 -11.81
CA ASN A 103 13.48 8.55 -12.60
C ASN A 103 13.22 8.19 -14.05
N HIS A 104 11.99 8.35 -14.51
CA HIS A 104 11.74 8.59 -15.92
C HIS A 104 12.13 10.05 -16.14
N ALA A 105 13.40 10.27 -16.51
CA ALA A 105 13.77 11.53 -17.14
C ALA A 105 12.85 11.71 -18.36
N SER A 106 12.27 12.90 -18.43
CA SER A 106 11.39 13.51 -19.44
C SER A 106 11.23 12.78 -20.78
#